data_AF-A0A498U291-F1
#
_entry.id   AF-A0A498U291-F1
#
_cell.length_a   1.000
_cell.length_b   1.000
_cell.length_c   1.000
_cell.angle_alpha   90.00
_cell.angle_beta   90.00
_cell.angle_gamma   90.00
#
_symmetry.space_group_name_H-M   'P 1'
#
loop_
_entity.id
_entity.type
_entity.pdbx_description
1 polymer ?
#
loop_
_entity_poly.entity_id
_entity_poly.type
_entity_poly.pdbx_seq_one_letter_code
_entity_poly.pdbx_strand_id
1 'polypeptide(L)'
;MGQRRKVILVTDGDIYAAKTIELAAKNVGGRCISSSKGNPSKRTGPELVQMILKTPYDPVFVMFDDSGLTGEGTGETAMKHVARHPEIEVIGAIAVASKTHQAEWTKVHVSIDREGELTEYGVDKHGLPEMEPHKMSGDTVYCLDSLNLPLVVGIGDIGKMGRKDDLSKGSPITMKAVELILERSGFHEERQGKRVPRPEEK
;
A
#
# COMPACT_ATOMS: atom_id res chain seq x y z
N MET A 1 -3.75 2.25 -26.83
CA MET A 1 -4.26 2.28 -25.44
C MET A 1 -3.21 2.96 -24.59
N GLY A 2 -3.59 3.97 -23.81
CA GLY A 2 -2.64 4.72 -22.97
C GLY A 2 -2.05 3.84 -21.87
N GLN A 3 -0.88 4.20 -21.36
CA GLN A 3 -0.27 3.50 -20.23
C GLN A 3 -1.10 3.74 -18.96
N ARG A 4 -1.58 2.67 -18.32
CA ARG A 4 -2.31 2.76 -17.05
C ARG A 4 -1.41 3.31 -15.93
N ARG A 5 -1.99 4.08 -15.01
CA ARG A 5 -1.29 4.58 -13.81
C ARG A 5 -1.03 3.42 -12.86
N LYS A 6 0.19 3.28 -12.37
CA LYS A 6 0.55 2.18 -11.46
C LYS A 6 0.32 2.61 -10.02
N VAL A 7 -0.53 1.90 -9.31
CA VAL A 7 -1.01 2.29 -7.97
C VAL A 7 -0.62 1.26 -6.93
N ILE A 8 -0.17 1.74 -5.77
CA ILE A 8 -0.02 0.95 -4.55
C ILE A 8 -1.10 1.42 -3.56
N LEU A 9 -1.93 0.48 -3.10
CA LEU A 9 -2.97 0.73 -2.11
C LEU A 9 -2.37 0.58 -0.69
N VAL A 10 -2.79 1.41 0.26
CA VAL A 10 -2.35 1.35 1.65
C VAL A 10 -3.57 1.41 2.56
N THR A 11 -3.73 0.43 3.46
CA THR A 11 -4.91 0.32 4.34
C THR A 11 -4.70 0.99 5.70
N ASP A 12 -4.17 2.21 5.68
CA ASP A 12 -4.07 3.11 6.83
C ASP A 12 -3.99 4.54 6.30
N GLY A 13 -4.67 5.47 6.96
CA GLY A 13 -4.78 6.87 6.56
C GLY A 13 -4.46 7.84 7.68
N ASP A 14 -3.95 7.38 8.82
CA ASP A 14 -3.58 8.23 9.93
C ASP A 14 -2.38 9.16 9.62
N ILE A 15 -2.05 10.05 10.55
CA ILE A 15 -0.97 11.04 10.33
C ILE A 15 0.43 10.41 10.27
N TYR A 16 0.65 9.27 10.91
CA TYR A 16 1.92 8.54 10.87
C TYR A 16 2.05 7.78 9.55
N ALA A 17 0.98 7.13 9.10
CA ALA A 17 0.89 6.52 7.78
C ALA A 17 1.16 7.54 6.68
N ALA A 18 0.48 8.69 6.71
CA ALA A 18 0.66 9.75 5.72
C ALA A 18 2.12 10.21 5.59
N LYS A 19 2.78 10.52 6.71
CA LYS A 19 4.19 10.95 6.69
C LYS A 19 5.13 9.86 6.16
N THR A 20 4.86 8.62 6.56
CA THR A 20 5.69 7.47 6.18
C THR A 20 5.56 7.13 4.70
N ILE A 21 4.33 7.11 4.17
CA ILE A 21 4.07 6.86 2.76
C ILE A 21 4.56 8.02 1.88
N GLU A 22 4.47 9.27 2.34
CA GLU A 22 5.08 10.41 1.66
C GLU A 22 6.60 10.24 1.52
N LEU A 23 7.28 9.80 2.59
CA LEU A 23 8.71 9.51 2.58
C LEU A 23 9.04 8.35 1.63
N ALA A 24 8.32 7.22 1.75
CA ALA A 24 8.55 6.05 0.90
C ALA A 24 8.34 6.39 -0.58
N ALA A 25 7.25 7.09 -0.91
CA ALA A 25 6.97 7.54 -2.27
C ALA A 25 8.08 8.44 -2.82
N LYS A 26 8.60 9.37 -2.01
CA LYS A 26 9.72 10.23 -2.39
C LYS A 26 10.98 9.40 -2.67
N ASN A 27 11.30 8.44 -1.81
CA ASN A 27 12.52 7.63 -1.92
C ASN A 27 12.53 6.77 -3.19
N VAL A 28 11.38 6.22 -3.61
CA VAL A 28 11.27 5.42 -4.84
C VAL A 28 11.01 6.25 -6.11
N GLY A 29 10.95 7.58 -5.99
CA GLY A 29 10.61 8.47 -7.11
C GLY A 29 9.18 8.30 -7.62
N GLY A 30 8.25 7.93 -6.72
CA GLY A 30 6.82 7.86 -6.95
C GLY A 30 6.08 9.12 -6.48
N ARG A 31 4.76 8.99 -6.27
CA ARG A 31 3.89 10.08 -5.79
C ARG A 31 2.93 9.57 -4.73
N CYS A 32 2.88 10.22 -3.57
CA CYS A 32 1.78 10.03 -2.62
C CYS A 32 0.64 11.00 -2.95
N ILE A 33 -0.60 10.52 -2.97
CA ILE A 33 -1.78 11.39 -2.89
C ILE A 33 -1.97 11.78 -1.43
N SER A 34 -1.17 12.73 -0.93
CA SER A 34 -1.22 13.16 0.49
C SER A 34 -2.61 13.56 0.97
N SER A 35 -3.48 14.03 0.07
CA SER A 35 -4.87 14.39 0.35
C SER A 35 -5.82 13.20 0.50
N SER A 36 -5.35 11.96 0.28
CA SER A 36 -6.12 10.74 0.57
C SER A 36 -6.03 10.32 2.04
N LYS A 37 -5.15 10.94 2.84
CA LYS A 37 -5.09 10.70 4.29
C LYS A 37 -6.45 11.00 4.94
N GLY A 38 -6.75 10.29 6.00
CA GLY A 38 -7.98 10.40 6.76
C GLY A 38 -8.20 9.13 7.57
N ASN A 39 -8.73 9.28 8.77
CA ASN A 39 -9.15 8.19 9.64
C ASN A 39 -10.48 8.69 10.27
N PRO A 40 -11.64 8.48 9.58
CA PRO A 40 -11.81 7.65 8.38
C PRO A 40 -11.51 8.43 7.09
N SER A 41 -11.49 7.70 5.98
CA SER A 41 -11.30 8.25 4.63
C SER A 41 -12.40 9.23 4.27
N LYS A 42 -12.00 10.42 3.79
CA LYS A 42 -12.93 11.50 3.43
C LYS A 42 -13.11 11.69 1.93
N ARG A 43 -12.18 11.16 1.13
CA ARG A 43 -12.20 11.28 -0.33
C ARG A 43 -12.94 10.12 -0.94
N THR A 44 -13.77 10.43 -1.92
CA THR A 44 -14.49 9.43 -2.69
C THR A 44 -13.58 8.76 -3.72
N GLY A 45 -13.93 7.55 -4.16
CA GLY A 45 -13.25 6.86 -5.25
C GLY A 45 -13.06 7.72 -6.50
N PRO A 46 -14.11 8.39 -7.03
CA PRO A 46 -13.99 9.27 -8.20
C PRO A 46 -13.02 10.44 -8.00
N GLU A 47 -13.01 11.09 -6.83
CA GLU A 47 -12.03 12.14 -6.54
C GLU A 47 -10.60 11.60 -6.55
N LEU A 48 -10.37 10.43 -5.95
CA LEU A 48 -9.05 9.80 -5.91
C LEU A 48 -8.60 9.40 -7.32
N VAL A 49 -9.46 8.83 -8.14
CA VAL A 49 -9.16 8.52 -9.55
C VAL A 49 -8.71 9.78 -10.29
N GLN A 50 -9.46 10.88 -10.18
CA GLN A 50 -9.07 12.14 -10.82
C GLN A 50 -7.70 12.65 -10.35
N MET A 51 -7.38 12.49 -9.06
CA MET A 51 -6.07 12.87 -8.53
C MET A 51 -4.95 11.96 -9.07
N ILE A 52 -5.17 10.64 -9.07
CA ILE A 52 -4.21 9.62 -9.56
C ILE A 52 -3.86 9.88 -11.03
N LEU A 53 -4.87 10.10 -11.88
CA LEU A 53 -4.68 10.32 -13.32
C LEU A 53 -3.93 11.64 -13.64
N LYS A 54 -3.97 12.62 -12.73
CA LYS A 54 -3.25 13.90 -12.87
C LYS A 54 -1.81 13.85 -12.36
N THR A 55 -1.39 12.76 -11.71
CA THR A 55 -0.03 12.66 -11.18
C THR A 55 1.00 12.49 -12.30
N PRO A 56 2.18 13.13 -12.21
CA PRO A 56 3.21 13.01 -13.25
C PRO A 56 4.09 11.77 -13.12
N TYR A 57 4.06 11.07 -11.97
CA TYR A 57 5.00 9.99 -11.64
C TYR A 57 4.28 8.78 -11.06
N ASP A 58 4.67 7.60 -11.53
CA ASP A 58 4.34 6.31 -10.94
C ASP A 58 5.51 5.79 -10.09
N PRO A 59 5.30 4.89 -9.11
CA PRO A 59 4.01 4.44 -8.62
C PRO A 59 3.27 5.57 -7.85
N VAL A 60 1.95 5.49 -7.82
CA VAL A 60 1.09 6.38 -7.04
C VAL A 60 0.62 5.65 -5.80
N PHE A 61 0.87 6.21 -4.62
CA PHE A 61 0.42 5.67 -3.35
C PHE A 61 -0.88 6.34 -2.92
N VAL A 62 -1.85 5.53 -2.51
CA VAL A 62 -3.17 5.99 -2.07
C VAL A 62 -3.54 5.28 -0.77
N MET A 63 -3.87 6.08 0.23
CA MET A 63 -4.26 5.64 1.58
C MET A 63 -5.78 5.53 1.70
N PHE A 64 -6.23 4.50 2.41
CA PHE A 64 -7.62 4.20 2.74
C PHE A 64 -7.70 3.71 4.19
N ASP A 65 -8.76 4.07 4.89
CA ASP A 65 -8.95 3.84 6.32
C ASP A 65 -10.44 4.00 6.66
N ASP A 66 -10.96 3.10 7.48
CA ASP A 66 -12.35 3.04 7.94
C ASP A 66 -12.55 3.26 9.45
N SER A 67 -11.46 3.48 10.20
CA SER A 67 -11.51 3.86 11.62
C SER A 67 -12.27 2.90 12.54
N GLY A 68 -12.17 1.60 12.29
CA GLY A 68 -12.86 0.57 13.07
C GLY A 68 -14.36 0.47 12.79
N LEU A 69 -14.84 1.05 11.68
CA LEU A 69 -16.22 0.84 11.24
C LEU A 69 -16.41 -0.62 10.81
N THR A 70 -17.43 -1.29 11.34
CA THR A 70 -17.71 -2.69 10.96
C THR A 70 -18.31 -2.76 9.56
N GLY A 71 -17.77 -3.63 8.71
CA GLY A 71 -18.20 -3.80 7.33
C GLY A 71 -17.62 -2.74 6.41
N GLU A 72 -18.07 -2.73 5.15
CA GLU A 72 -17.54 -1.82 4.14
C GLU A 72 -17.80 -0.35 4.53
N GLY A 73 -16.71 0.37 4.86
CA GLY A 73 -16.73 1.79 5.12
C GLY A 73 -16.31 2.64 3.91
N THR A 74 -16.11 3.93 4.14
CA THR A 74 -15.78 4.90 3.09
C THR A 74 -14.41 4.64 2.45
N GLY A 75 -13.44 4.16 3.23
CA GLY A 75 -12.12 3.72 2.82
C GLY A 75 -12.20 2.52 1.89
N GLU A 76 -12.82 1.42 2.31
CA GLU A 76 -12.99 0.24 1.47
C GLU A 76 -13.80 0.52 0.20
N THR A 77 -14.90 1.28 0.27
CA THR A 77 -15.67 1.66 -0.92
C THR A 77 -14.82 2.46 -1.91
N ALA A 78 -14.04 3.43 -1.43
CA ALA A 78 -13.15 4.22 -2.29
C ALA A 78 -12.03 3.35 -2.88
N MET A 79 -11.48 2.43 -2.10
CA MET A 79 -10.44 1.49 -2.52
C MET A 79 -10.93 0.59 -3.66
N LYS A 80 -12.12 -0.03 -3.51
CA LYS A 80 -12.74 -0.85 -4.56
C LYS A 80 -12.95 -0.07 -5.86
N HIS A 81 -13.37 1.18 -5.76
CA HIS A 81 -13.58 2.03 -6.92
C HIS A 81 -12.27 2.32 -7.66
N VAL A 82 -11.20 2.70 -6.92
CA VAL A 82 -9.87 2.94 -7.47
C VAL A 82 -9.31 1.67 -8.13
N ALA A 83 -9.39 0.54 -7.45
CA ALA A 83 -8.81 -0.73 -7.90
C ALA A 83 -9.47 -1.29 -9.17
N ARG A 84 -10.74 -0.97 -9.42
CA ARG A 84 -11.50 -1.45 -10.59
C ARG A 84 -11.48 -0.47 -11.77
N HIS A 85 -10.84 0.68 -11.63
CA HIS A 85 -10.84 1.70 -12.69
C HIS A 85 -9.97 1.25 -13.89
N PRO A 86 -10.45 1.32 -15.14
CA PRO A 86 -9.76 0.74 -16.30
C PRO A 86 -8.43 1.40 -16.65
N GLU A 87 -8.23 2.66 -16.25
CA GLU A 87 -6.98 3.42 -16.47
C GLU A 87 -5.97 3.28 -15.31
N ILE A 88 -6.31 2.49 -14.28
CA ILE A 88 -5.46 2.24 -13.12
C ILE A 88 -5.05 0.77 -13.14
N GLU A 89 -3.78 0.54 -12.82
CA GLU A 89 -3.21 -0.76 -12.60
C GLU A 89 -2.70 -0.83 -11.18
N VAL A 90 -3.39 -1.61 -10.33
CA VAL A 90 -2.92 -1.84 -8.96
C VAL A 90 -1.79 -2.87 -9.01
N ILE A 91 -0.58 -2.42 -8.68
CA ILE A 91 0.62 -3.26 -8.70
C ILE A 91 0.89 -3.96 -7.37
N GLY A 92 0.18 -3.56 -6.31
CA GLY A 92 0.17 -4.23 -5.02
C GLY A 92 -0.56 -3.44 -3.94
N ALA A 93 -0.70 -4.04 -2.77
CA ALA A 93 -1.24 -3.39 -1.58
C ALA A 93 -0.36 -3.63 -0.35
N ILE A 94 -0.34 -2.64 0.53
CA ILE A 94 0.19 -2.74 1.89
C ILE A 94 -1.03 -2.89 2.80
N ALA A 95 -1.23 -4.10 3.33
CA ALA A 95 -2.22 -4.38 4.36
C ALA A 95 -1.60 -4.04 5.72
N VAL A 96 -2.32 -3.28 6.55
CA VAL A 96 -1.82 -2.74 7.83
C VAL A 96 -2.62 -3.34 8.97
N ALA A 97 -1.92 -3.85 9.99
CA ALA A 97 -2.56 -4.47 11.12
C ALA A 97 -3.05 -3.40 12.08
N SER A 98 -4.32 -3.49 12.46
CA SER A 98 -4.93 -2.59 13.43
C SER A 98 -5.57 -3.35 14.58
N LYS A 99 -5.83 -2.64 15.68
CA LYS A 99 -6.56 -3.20 16.82
C LYS A 99 -8.03 -3.11 16.48
N THR A 100 -8.59 -4.19 15.95
CA THR A 100 -10.04 -4.31 15.80
C THR A 100 -10.55 -5.24 16.89
N HIS A 101 -11.71 -4.92 17.47
CA HIS A 101 -12.50 -5.88 18.25
C HIS A 101 -13.31 -6.82 17.34
N GLN A 102 -13.18 -6.66 16.02
CA GLN A 102 -13.97 -7.29 14.99
C GLN A 102 -13.19 -8.46 14.33
N ALA A 103 -13.93 -9.41 13.79
CA ALA A 103 -13.37 -10.57 13.10
C ALA A 103 -12.97 -10.26 11.64
N GLU A 104 -12.57 -9.02 11.33
CA GLU A 104 -12.18 -8.61 9.98
C GLU A 104 -10.73 -8.96 9.70
N TRP A 105 -10.53 -9.70 8.61
CA TRP A 105 -9.23 -10.17 8.17
C TRP A 105 -9.20 -10.29 6.64
N THR A 106 -8.00 -10.36 6.09
CA THR A 106 -7.73 -10.63 4.68
C THR A 106 -6.61 -11.64 4.53
N LYS A 107 -6.51 -12.24 3.34
CA LYS A 107 -5.35 -12.99 2.93
C LYS A 107 -4.23 -12.06 2.49
N VAL A 108 -3.05 -12.28 3.06
CA VAL A 108 -1.81 -11.65 2.61
C VAL A 108 -0.92 -12.68 1.93
N HIS A 109 -0.21 -12.25 0.90
CA HIS A 109 0.73 -13.13 0.21
C HIS A 109 1.98 -13.38 1.05
N VAL A 110 2.41 -12.35 1.78
CA VAL A 110 3.58 -12.34 2.66
C VAL A 110 3.44 -11.19 3.66
N SER A 111 4.05 -11.31 4.83
CA SER A 111 4.18 -10.19 5.76
C SER A 111 5.65 -9.86 6.04
N ILE A 112 5.87 -8.66 6.55
CA ILE A 112 7.17 -8.23 7.07
C ILE A 112 6.99 -7.93 8.56
N ASP A 113 7.74 -8.63 9.39
CA ASP A 113 7.71 -8.41 10.83
C ASP A 113 8.48 -7.13 11.24
N ARG A 114 8.42 -6.79 12.52
CA ARG A 114 9.07 -5.59 13.08
C ARG A 114 10.60 -5.63 13.06
N GLU A 115 11.20 -6.79 12.84
CA GLU A 115 12.65 -6.94 12.66
C GLU A 115 13.04 -6.82 11.18
N GLY A 116 12.04 -6.75 10.29
CA GLY A 116 12.23 -6.65 8.85
C GLY A 116 12.28 -8.01 8.18
N GLU A 117 11.99 -9.10 8.86
CA GLU A 117 12.03 -10.45 8.28
C GLU A 117 10.75 -10.78 7.54
N LEU A 118 10.89 -11.50 6.42
CA LEU A 118 9.73 -11.99 5.67
C LEU A 118 9.15 -13.21 6.38
N THR A 119 7.83 -13.25 6.47
CA THR A 119 7.11 -14.35 7.10
C THR A 119 5.85 -14.69 6.32
N GLU A 120 5.50 -15.98 6.29
CA GLU A 120 4.22 -16.44 5.74
C GLU A 120 3.06 -16.13 6.69
N TYR A 121 3.33 -15.90 7.98
CA TYR A 121 2.34 -15.59 8.99
C TYR A 121 1.82 -14.15 8.86
N GLY A 122 0.60 -13.91 9.33
CA GLY A 122 0.15 -12.56 9.64
C GLY A 122 1.06 -11.87 10.64
N VAL A 123 0.95 -10.56 10.77
CA VAL A 123 1.58 -9.81 11.86
C VAL A 123 0.55 -8.97 12.58
N ASP A 124 0.73 -8.79 13.88
CA ASP A 124 -0.08 -7.89 14.69
C ASP A 124 0.32 -6.41 14.46
N LYS A 125 -0.40 -5.49 15.09
CA LYS A 125 -0.09 -4.04 14.98
C LYS A 125 1.31 -3.66 15.52
N HIS A 126 1.94 -4.51 16.32
CA HIS A 126 3.30 -4.31 16.82
C HIS A 126 4.36 -4.91 15.89
N GLY A 127 3.94 -5.58 14.80
CA GLY A 127 4.77 -6.27 13.84
C GLY A 127 5.29 -7.61 14.37
N LEU A 128 4.59 -8.24 15.32
CA LEU A 128 4.90 -9.58 15.79
C LEU A 128 4.10 -10.61 14.96
N PRO A 129 4.72 -11.72 14.53
CA PRO A 129 4.01 -12.77 13.81
C PRO A 129 2.83 -13.34 14.62
N GLU A 130 1.70 -13.55 13.94
CA GLU A 130 0.54 -14.28 14.46
C GLU A 130 0.67 -15.78 14.18
N MET A 131 -0.30 -16.57 14.66
CA MET A 131 -0.30 -18.03 14.53
C MET A 131 -0.83 -18.53 13.19
N GLU A 132 -1.72 -17.77 12.55
CA GLU A 132 -2.37 -18.18 11.30
C GLU A 132 -1.55 -17.74 10.08
N PRO A 133 -1.16 -18.68 9.19
CA PRO A 133 -0.45 -18.34 7.97
C PRO A 133 -1.36 -17.56 7.01
N HIS A 134 -0.77 -16.61 6.30
CA HIS A 134 -1.37 -15.79 5.26
C HIS A 134 -2.60 -14.99 5.68
N LYS A 135 -2.88 -14.86 6.98
CA LYS A 135 -4.07 -14.17 7.48
C LYS A 135 -3.67 -12.95 8.26
N MET A 136 -4.29 -11.82 7.97
CA MET A 136 -3.99 -10.57 8.64
C MET A 136 -5.26 -9.85 9.05
N SER A 137 -5.31 -9.43 10.32
CA SER A 137 -6.45 -8.71 10.89
C SER A 137 -6.29 -7.20 10.73
N GLY A 138 -7.37 -6.51 10.38
CA GLY A 138 -7.40 -5.06 10.20
C GLY A 138 -8.81 -4.56 9.88
N ASP A 139 -9.05 -3.28 10.11
CA ASP A 139 -10.35 -2.61 9.96
C ASP A 139 -10.58 -2.00 8.59
N THR A 140 -9.61 -2.12 7.67
CA THR A 140 -9.74 -1.63 6.28
C THR A 140 -9.11 -2.61 5.29
N VAL A 141 -8.99 -3.88 5.70
CA VAL A 141 -8.32 -4.92 4.90
C VAL A 141 -9.30 -5.89 4.26
N TYR A 142 -10.53 -5.99 4.76
CA TYR A 142 -11.50 -7.03 4.41
C TYR A 142 -11.78 -7.08 2.90
N CYS A 143 -11.83 -5.92 2.24
CA CYS A 143 -12.08 -5.85 0.80
C CYS A 143 -10.94 -6.39 -0.09
N LEU A 144 -9.72 -6.51 0.41
CA LEU A 144 -8.53 -6.83 -0.41
C LEU A 144 -8.66 -8.20 -1.10
N ASP A 145 -9.26 -9.20 -0.44
CA ASP A 145 -9.54 -10.53 -1.00
C ASP A 145 -10.40 -10.49 -2.28
N SER A 146 -11.25 -9.45 -2.41
CA SER A 146 -12.15 -9.28 -3.56
C SER A 146 -11.51 -8.59 -4.76
N LEU A 147 -10.27 -8.09 -4.62
CA LEU A 147 -9.62 -7.25 -5.62
C LEU A 147 -8.67 -8.01 -6.55
N ASN A 148 -8.40 -9.30 -6.28
CA ASN A 148 -7.48 -10.14 -7.08
C ASN A 148 -6.12 -9.45 -7.34
N LEU A 149 -5.53 -8.89 -6.28
CA LEU A 149 -4.29 -8.11 -6.38
C LEU A 149 -3.08 -9.03 -6.62
N PRO A 150 -2.07 -8.57 -7.40
CA PRO A 150 -0.89 -9.38 -7.70
C PRO A 150 0.01 -9.62 -6.48
N LEU A 151 0.00 -8.69 -5.52
CA LEU A 151 0.71 -8.82 -4.26
C LEU A 151 0.01 -8.02 -3.15
N VAL A 152 -0.05 -8.61 -1.96
CA VAL A 152 -0.56 -7.99 -0.74
C VAL A 152 0.47 -8.29 0.33
N VAL A 153 1.13 -7.24 0.81
CA VAL A 153 2.19 -7.31 1.83
C VAL A 153 1.60 -6.85 3.15
N GLY A 154 1.62 -7.72 4.16
CA GLY A 154 1.18 -7.40 5.51
C GLY A 154 2.27 -6.74 6.36
N ILE A 155 1.96 -5.67 7.08
CA ILE A 155 2.86 -5.02 8.04
C ILE A 155 2.13 -4.57 9.31
N GLY A 156 2.87 -4.34 10.38
CA GLY A 156 2.33 -3.71 11.58
C GLY A 156 1.97 -2.22 11.38
N ASP A 157 1.68 -1.53 12.48
CA ASP A 157 1.24 -0.13 12.50
C ASP A 157 2.32 0.82 11.90
N ILE A 158 1.99 1.46 10.77
CA ILE A 158 2.94 2.20 9.92
C ILE A 158 3.60 3.33 10.71
N GLY A 159 4.93 3.45 10.57
CA GLY A 159 5.69 4.51 11.22
C GLY A 159 5.91 4.29 12.72
N LYS A 160 5.37 3.20 13.30
CA LYS A 160 5.38 2.93 14.75
C LYS A 160 6.13 1.64 15.07
N MET A 161 5.49 0.47 15.03
CA MET A 161 6.04 -0.86 15.37
C MET A 161 7.09 -0.88 16.51
N GLY A 162 6.83 -0.14 17.60
CA GLY A 162 7.77 0.02 18.72
C GLY A 162 9.09 0.72 18.35
N ARG A 163 9.00 1.80 17.57
CA ARG A 163 10.10 2.58 16.97
C ARG A 163 10.98 1.81 15.97
N LYS A 164 10.57 0.62 15.54
CA LYS A 164 11.27 -0.15 14.52
C LYS A 164 11.04 0.44 13.12
N ASP A 165 9.84 0.96 12.88
CA ASP A 165 9.46 1.59 11.61
C ASP A 165 9.45 3.13 11.67
N ASP A 166 10.15 3.70 12.64
CA ASP A 166 10.15 5.15 12.90
C ASP A 166 10.61 5.96 11.67
N LEU A 167 9.91 7.06 11.38
CA LEU A 167 10.21 7.95 10.26
C LEU A 167 11.65 8.49 10.29
N SER A 168 12.21 8.73 11.49
CA SER A 168 13.60 9.20 11.65
C SER A 168 14.64 8.18 11.20
N LYS A 169 14.26 6.90 11.08
CA LYS A 169 15.09 5.80 10.59
C LYS A 169 14.82 5.48 9.11
N GLY A 170 14.00 6.28 8.44
CA GLY A 170 13.58 6.02 7.07
C GLY A 170 12.43 5.03 6.93
N SER A 171 11.77 4.65 8.03
CA SER A 171 10.68 3.65 8.06
C SER A 171 11.05 2.34 7.34
N PRO A 172 12.04 1.59 7.87
CA PRO A 172 12.64 0.46 7.18
C PRO A 172 11.65 -0.67 6.86
N ILE A 173 10.60 -0.87 7.66
CA ILE A 173 9.63 -1.95 7.44
C ILE A 173 8.68 -1.56 6.31
N THR A 174 8.13 -0.34 6.37
CA THR A 174 7.27 0.18 5.31
C THR A 174 8.04 0.30 4.00
N MET A 175 9.29 0.77 4.04
CA MET A 175 10.13 0.86 2.85
C MET A 175 10.38 -0.53 2.23
N LYS A 176 10.68 -1.55 3.05
CA LYS A 176 10.86 -2.92 2.57
C LYS A 176 9.59 -3.48 1.91
N ALA A 177 8.40 -3.15 2.44
CA ALA A 177 7.13 -3.52 1.83
C ALA A 177 6.95 -2.88 0.44
N VAL A 178 7.29 -1.60 0.32
CA VAL A 178 7.24 -0.87 -0.95
C VAL A 178 8.22 -1.46 -1.96
N GLU A 179 9.47 -1.70 -1.57
CA GLU A 179 10.49 -2.30 -2.44
C GLU A 179 10.06 -3.67 -2.96
N LEU A 180 9.51 -4.51 -2.07
CA LEU A 180 9.02 -5.83 -2.44
C LEU A 180 7.89 -5.77 -3.47
N ILE A 181 6.94 -4.83 -3.33
CA ILE A 181 5.88 -4.63 -4.31
C ILE A 181 6.46 -4.21 -5.66
N LEU A 182 7.40 -3.26 -5.68
CA LEU A 182 8.00 -2.75 -6.93
C LEU A 182 8.84 -3.81 -7.65
N GLU A 183 9.59 -4.61 -6.89
CA GLU A 183 10.36 -5.74 -7.42
C GLU A 183 9.43 -6.77 -8.06
N ARG A 184 8.41 -7.24 -7.33
CA ARG A 184 7.51 -8.30 -7.78
C ARG A 184 6.58 -7.87 -8.91
N SER A 185 6.30 -6.58 -9.05
CA SER A 185 5.50 -6.07 -10.16
C SER A 185 6.31 -5.83 -11.45
N GLY A 186 7.62 -6.14 -11.48
CA GLY A 186 8.50 -5.83 -12.62
C GLY A 186 8.62 -4.32 -12.90
N PHE A 187 8.38 -3.46 -11.89
CA PHE A 187 8.26 -2.01 -12.10
C PHE A 187 9.53 -1.39 -12.69
N HIS A 188 10.68 -1.82 -12.19
CA HIS A 188 11.98 -1.30 -12.62
C HIS A 188 12.39 -1.79 -14.00
N GLU A 189 12.06 -3.04 -14.36
CA GLU A 189 12.38 -3.62 -15.67
C GLU A 189 11.65 -2.86 -16.80
N GLU A 190 10.36 -2.55 -16.61
CA GLU A 190 9.60 -1.75 -17.57
C GLU A 190 10.17 -0.33 -17.72
N ARG A 191 10.63 0.28 -16.62
CA ARG A 191 11.29 1.60 -16.67
C ARG A 191 12.62 1.56 -17.44
N GLN A 192 13.39 0.48 -17.31
CA GLN A 192 14.65 0.32 -18.03
C GLN A 192 14.43 0.01 -19.52
N GLY A 193 13.47 -0.84 -19.85
CA GLY A 193 13.10 -1.16 -21.24
C GLY A 193 12.58 0.04 -22.05
N LYS A 194 12.11 1.10 -21.36
CA LYS A 194 11.72 2.38 -21.98
C LYS A 194 12.88 3.34 -22.24
N ARG A 195 14.09 3.08 -21.72
CA ARG A 195 15.28 3.83 -22.13
C ARG A 195 15.71 3.32 -23.51
N VAL A 196 15.34 4.04 -24.56
CA VAL A 196 15.80 3.82 -25.95
C VAL A 196 17.33 3.64 -25.95
N PRO A 197 17.90 2.64 -26.64
CA PRO A 197 19.34 2.52 -26.76
C PRO A 197 19.89 3.79 -27.43
N ARG A 198 20.94 4.37 -26.83
CA ARG A 198 21.68 5.48 -27.44
C ARG A 198 22.14 5.02 -28.84
N PRO A 199 21.95 5.83 -29.90
CA PRO A 199 22.49 5.47 -31.20
C PRO A 199 24.01 5.33 -31.07
N GLU A 200 24.54 4.20 -31.53
CA GLU A 200 25.97 3.96 -31.62
C GLU A 200 26.58 5.05 -32.51
N GLU A 201 27.54 5.80 -31.96
CA GLU A 201 28.35 6.75 -32.73
C GLU A 201 29.18 5.95 -33.74
N LYS A 202 28.89 6.16 -35.03
CA LYS A 202 29.71 5.70 -36.15
C LYS A 202 30.92 6.61 -36.34
#